data_AF-A0A6L7WKK3-F1
#
_entry.id   AF-A0A6L7WKK3-F1
#
_cell.length_a   1.000
_cell.length_b   1.000
_cell.length_c   1.000
_cell.angle_alpha   90.00
_cell.angle_beta   90.00
_cell.angle_gamma   90.00
#
_symmetry.space_group_name_H-M   'P 1'
#
loop_
_entity.id
_entity.type
_entity.pdbx_description
1 polymer ?
#
loop_
_entity_poly.entity_id
_entity_poly.type
_entity_poly.pdbx_seq_one_letter_code
_entity_poly.pdbx_strand_id
1 'polypeptide(L)'
;MRKMKTLGCCLVLIVAVATVVSAHMAVQKTLPEADAVVAESPHHVQIWFTQAPDPAISRLTLEGASGAVTLGDTQVRDDRSLMAMLPSKLEAGTYTVNWRTAGDDGHTQRGDFSFTVRAAD
;
A
#
# COMPACT_ATOMS: atom_id res chain seq x y z
N MET A 1 68.77 -20.53 -20.00
CA MET A 1 68.03 -21.18 -21.10
C MET A 1 66.53 -21.06 -20.84
N ARG A 2 65.81 -20.61 -21.87
CA ARG A 2 64.37 -20.33 -21.98
C ARG A 2 63.52 -21.50 -21.47
N LYS A 3 62.40 -21.22 -20.78
CA LYS A 3 61.00 -21.46 -21.26
C LYS A 3 59.98 -20.94 -20.23
N MET A 4 59.36 -19.81 -20.59
CA MET A 4 58.10 -19.34 -20.01
C MET A 4 57.00 -20.34 -20.38
N LYS A 5 56.21 -20.79 -19.39
CA LYS A 5 54.94 -21.48 -19.60
C LYS A 5 53.88 -20.69 -18.84
N THR A 6 53.15 -19.86 -19.56
CA THR A 6 51.90 -19.24 -19.12
C THR A 6 50.88 -20.34 -18.84
N LEU A 7 50.27 -20.36 -17.65
CA LEU A 7 49.05 -21.13 -17.43
C LEU A 7 48.18 -20.50 -16.34
N GLY A 8 47.04 -19.96 -16.77
CA GLY A 8 45.81 -19.95 -15.96
C GLY A 8 45.61 -18.76 -15.03
N CYS A 9 45.32 -17.57 -15.57
CA CYS A 9 44.57 -16.57 -14.83
C CYS A 9 43.13 -17.09 -14.67
N CYS A 10 42.83 -17.76 -13.55
CA CYS A 10 41.46 -18.10 -13.18
C CYS A 10 41.00 -17.09 -12.13
N LEU A 11 40.72 -15.86 -12.57
CA LEU A 11 39.95 -14.92 -11.79
C LEU A 11 38.52 -15.47 -11.74
N VAL A 12 38.20 -16.20 -10.67
CA VAL A 12 36.82 -16.58 -10.38
C VAL A 12 36.07 -15.29 -10.06
N LEU A 13 35.41 -14.74 -11.07
CA LEU A 13 34.50 -13.63 -10.92
C LEU A 13 33.26 -14.17 -10.21
N ILE A 14 33.22 -14.06 -8.88
CA ILE A 14 31.98 -14.29 -8.13
C ILE A 14 31.04 -13.14 -8.49
N VAL A 15 30.21 -13.35 -9.51
CA VAL A 15 29.09 -12.47 -9.79
C VAL A 15 28.08 -12.71 -8.67
N ALA A 16 28.14 -11.86 -7.64
CA ALA A 16 27.07 -11.78 -6.65
C ALA A 16 25.83 -11.24 -7.37
N VAL A 17 25.01 -12.15 -7.91
CA VAL A 17 23.67 -11.81 -8.38
C VAL A 17 22.87 -11.48 -7.13
N ALA A 18 22.80 -10.21 -6.77
CA ALA A 18 21.83 -9.73 -5.80
C ALA A 18 20.44 -9.91 -6.42
N THR A 19 19.82 -11.06 -6.18
CA THR A 19 18.40 -11.26 -6.48
C THR A 19 17.64 -10.31 -5.56
N VAL A 20 17.16 -9.19 -6.11
CA VAL A 20 16.20 -8.33 -5.42
C VAL A 20 14.89 -9.11 -5.37
N VAL A 21 14.74 -10.00 -4.39
CA VAL A 21 13.47 -10.61 -4.05
C VAL A 21 12.66 -9.53 -3.34
N SER A 22 12.00 -8.66 -4.11
CA SER A 22 10.97 -7.77 -3.58
C SER A 22 9.61 -8.42 -3.81
N ALA A 23 9.30 -9.41 -3.00
CA ALA A 23 8.09 -10.25 -3.14
C ALA A 23 6.91 -9.82 -2.25
N HIS A 24 7.07 -8.79 -1.42
CA HIS A 24 6.02 -8.36 -0.50
C HIS A 24 5.24 -7.17 -1.05
N MET A 25 3.91 -7.28 -1.02
CA MET A 25 2.96 -6.21 -1.34
C MET A 25 3.25 -4.97 -0.47
N ALA A 26 3.30 -3.80 -1.10
CA ALA A 26 3.54 -2.51 -0.45
C ALA A 26 2.51 -1.48 -0.92
N VAL A 27 2.18 -0.51 -0.05
CA VAL A 27 1.35 0.64 -0.40
C VAL A 27 2.15 1.58 -1.31
N GLN A 28 1.57 1.97 -2.45
CA GLN A 28 2.16 2.92 -3.40
C GLN A 28 1.68 4.35 -3.18
N LYS A 29 0.38 4.51 -2.91
CA LYS A 29 -0.27 5.80 -2.64
C LYS A 29 -1.64 5.58 -2.02
N THR A 30 -2.19 6.65 -1.44
CA THR A 30 -3.54 6.68 -0.87
C THR A 30 -4.32 7.86 -1.42
N LEU A 31 -5.64 7.77 -1.36
CA LEU A 31 -6.57 8.87 -1.60
C LEU A 31 -7.63 8.84 -0.48
N PRO A 32 -7.77 9.91 0.32
CA PRO A 32 -6.85 11.05 0.44
C PRO A 32 -5.38 10.64 0.65
N GLU A 33 -4.45 11.50 0.25
CA GLU A 33 -3.03 11.26 0.52
C GLU A 33 -2.80 11.14 2.03
N ALA A 34 -1.87 10.28 2.44
CA ALA A 34 -1.55 10.08 3.85
C ALA A 34 -1.12 11.42 4.48
N ASP A 35 -1.66 11.70 5.66
CA ASP A 35 -1.48 12.93 6.43
C ASP A 35 -2.01 14.21 5.74
N ALA A 36 -2.78 14.07 4.66
CA ALA A 36 -3.35 15.21 3.96
C ALA A 36 -4.42 15.92 4.77
N VAL A 37 -4.48 17.25 4.63
CA VAL A 37 -5.60 18.08 5.09
C VAL A 37 -6.45 18.45 3.88
N VAL A 38 -7.66 17.90 3.80
CA VAL A 38 -8.62 18.13 2.71
C VAL A 38 -9.63 19.21 3.10
N ALA A 39 -10.00 20.06 2.14
CA ALA A 39 -10.98 21.13 2.37
C ALA A 39 -12.43 20.60 2.42
N GLU A 40 -12.69 19.47 1.76
CA GLU A 40 -14.02 18.86 1.68
C GLU A 40 -13.93 17.37 2.02
N SER A 41 -15.04 16.81 2.51
CA SER A 41 -15.19 15.37 2.72
C SER A 41 -14.93 14.62 1.40
N PRO A 42 -14.04 13.62 1.37
CA PRO A 42 -13.83 12.81 0.18
C PRO A 42 -15.06 11.95 -0.13
N HIS A 43 -15.25 11.59 -1.40
CA HIS A 43 -16.32 10.68 -1.83
C HIS A 43 -16.01 9.21 -1.57
N HIS A 44 -14.74 8.86 -1.43
CA HIS A 44 -14.26 7.51 -1.19
C HIS A 44 -12.87 7.56 -0.56
N VAL A 45 -12.44 6.44 0.01
CA VAL A 45 -11.05 6.18 0.35
C VAL A 45 -10.50 5.11 -0.59
N GLN A 46 -9.23 5.24 -0.97
CA GLN A 46 -8.59 4.30 -1.88
C GLN A 46 -7.09 4.13 -1.55
N ILE A 47 -6.61 2.90 -1.68
CA ILE A 47 -5.20 2.53 -1.42
C ILE A 47 -4.71 1.71 -2.61
N TRP A 48 -3.62 2.13 -3.24
CA TRP A 48 -2.98 1.41 -4.34
C TRP A 48 -1.78 0.64 -3.83
N PHE A 49 -1.56 -0.54 -4.39
CA PHE A 49 -0.51 -1.45 -3.95
C PHE A 49 0.36 -1.92 -5.11
N THR A 50 1.56 -2.41 -4.79
CA THR A 50 2.48 -2.99 -5.76
C THR A 50 1.98 -4.33 -6.34
N GLN A 51 1.09 -5.02 -5.64
CA GLN A 51 0.45 -6.29 -6.04
C GLN A 51 -1.06 -6.20 -5.96
N ALA A 52 -1.77 -7.08 -6.67
CA ALA A 52 -3.22 -7.15 -6.61
C ALA A 52 -3.68 -7.61 -5.21
N PRO A 53 -4.60 -6.88 -4.55
CA PRO A 53 -5.21 -7.33 -3.30
C PRO A 53 -6.06 -8.59 -3.49
N ASP A 54 -5.99 -9.54 -2.55
CA ASP A 54 -6.91 -10.69 -2.50
C ASP A 54 -8.32 -10.26 -2.06
N PRO A 55 -9.36 -10.39 -2.91
CA PRO A 55 -10.73 -9.99 -2.59
C PRO A 55 -11.36 -10.78 -1.44
N ALA A 56 -10.94 -12.01 -1.16
CA ALA A 56 -11.54 -12.85 -0.13
C ALA A 56 -11.23 -12.36 1.30
N ILE A 57 -10.11 -11.64 1.47
CA ILE A 57 -9.67 -11.18 2.80
C ILE A 57 -9.57 -9.67 2.94
N SER A 58 -9.66 -8.95 1.82
CA SER A 58 -9.46 -7.50 1.77
C SER A 58 -10.58 -6.74 2.48
N ARG A 59 -10.21 -5.76 3.29
CA ARG A 59 -11.15 -4.93 4.05
C ARG A 59 -10.58 -3.54 4.31
N LEU A 60 -11.46 -2.54 4.19
CA LEU A 60 -11.27 -1.16 4.63
C LEU A 60 -12.24 -0.83 5.76
N THR A 61 -11.77 -0.13 6.78
CA THR A 61 -12.60 0.50 7.80
C THR A 61 -12.13 1.94 8.02
N LEU A 62 -13.05 2.80 8.48
CA LEU A 62 -12.77 4.21 8.75
C LEU A 62 -13.15 4.51 10.21
N GLU A 63 -12.27 5.20 10.92
CA GLU A 63 -12.51 5.68 12.28
C GLU A 63 -12.30 7.19 12.32
N GLY A 64 -13.18 7.90 13.02
CA GLY A 64 -13.01 9.32 13.36
C GLY A 64 -13.01 9.52 14.87
N ALA A 65 -12.95 10.77 15.32
CA ALA A 65 -12.94 11.11 16.75
C ALA A 65 -14.16 10.57 17.53
N SER A 66 -15.31 10.44 16.87
CA SER A 66 -16.55 9.91 17.45
C SER A 66 -16.69 8.39 17.34
N GLY A 67 -15.67 7.69 16.84
CA GLY A 67 -15.66 6.24 16.62
C GLY A 67 -15.78 5.84 15.15
N ALA A 68 -16.27 4.62 14.92
CA ALA A 68 -16.35 4.04 13.58
C ALA A 68 -17.27 4.84 12.65
N VAL A 69 -16.81 5.03 11.42
CA VAL A 69 -17.56 5.69 10.34
C VAL A 69 -17.94 4.64 9.30
N THR A 70 -19.21 4.66 8.89
CA THR A 70 -19.72 3.74 7.89
C THR A 70 -19.08 4.02 6.52
N LEU A 71 -18.47 2.99 5.94
CA LEU A 71 -18.07 2.93 4.54
C LEU A 71 -19.05 2.05 3.76
N GLY A 72 -19.10 2.24 2.44
CA GLY A 72 -19.61 1.20 1.53
C GLY A 72 -18.70 -0.02 1.50
N ASP A 73 -19.11 -1.04 0.74
CA ASP A 73 -18.33 -2.27 0.63
C ASP A 73 -16.90 -2.01 0.13
N THR A 74 -15.95 -2.76 0.67
CA THR A 74 -14.58 -2.77 0.15
C THR A 74 -14.54 -3.45 -1.20
N GLN A 75 -13.93 -2.80 -2.17
CA GLN A 75 -13.90 -3.24 -3.56
C GLN A 75 -12.43 -3.33 -4.00
N VAL A 76 -12.02 -4.50 -4.46
CA VAL A 76 -10.76 -4.66 -5.19
C VAL A 76 -10.97 -4.16 -6.62
N ARG A 77 -10.03 -3.33 -7.11
CA ARG A 77 -10.08 -2.73 -8.44
C ARG A 77 -8.94 -3.26 -9.32
N ASP A 78 -9.14 -3.18 -10.63
CA ASP A 78 -8.19 -3.69 -11.64
C ASP A 78 -6.82 -2.99 -11.60
N ASP A 79 -6.76 -1.76 -11.05
CA ASP A 79 -5.54 -0.99 -10.89
C ASP A 79 -4.74 -1.35 -9.61
N ARG A 80 -5.00 -2.53 -9.05
CA ARG A 80 -4.39 -3.05 -7.81
C ARG A 80 -4.66 -2.17 -6.60
N SER A 81 -5.92 -1.73 -6.46
CA SER A 81 -6.34 -0.90 -5.33
C SER A 81 -7.51 -1.49 -4.55
N LEU A 82 -7.58 -1.10 -3.29
CA LEU A 82 -8.78 -1.22 -2.47
C LEU A 82 -9.49 0.12 -2.44
N MET A 83 -10.79 0.12 -2.67
CA MET A 83 -11.62 1.32 -2.65
C MET A 83 -12.90 1.07 -1.84
N ALA A 84 -13.33 2.06 -1.06
CA ALA A 84 -14.62 2.05 -0.40
C ALA A 84 -15.26 3.44 -0.45
N MET A 85 -16.55 3.49 -0.82
CA MET A 85 -17.31 4.75 -0.91
C MET A 85 -17.63 5.30 0.47
N LEU A 86 -17.69 6.63 0.60
CA LEU A 86 -18.28 7.30 1.76
C LEU A 86 -19.74 7.66 1.44
N PRO A 87 -20.73 7.00 2.08
CA PRO A 87 -22.14 7.26 1.81
C PRO A 87 -22.66 8.56 2.44
N SER A 88 -21.88 9.20 3.31
CA SER A 88 -22.24 10.43 4.01
C SER A 88 -21.04 11.34 4.13
N LYS A 89 -21.29 12.66 4.21
CA LYS A 89 -20.23 13.64 4.42
C LYS A 89 -19.60 13.45 5.79
N LEU A 90 -18.29 13.57 5.83
CA LEU A 90 -17.51 13.67 7.05
C LEU A 90 -17.62 15.07 7.63
N GLU A 91 -17.72 15.12 8.95
CA GLU A 91 -17.52 16.35 9.72
C GLU A 91 -16.04 16.75 9.70
N ALA A 92 -15.75 17.96 10.17
CA ALA A 92 -14.37 18.37 10.38
C ALA A 92 -13.68 17.51 11.44
N GLY A 93 -12.47 17.07 11.16
CA GLY A 93 -11.71 16.22 12.08
C GLY A 93 -10.71 15.30 11.39
N THR A 94 -9.95 14.59 12.21
CA THR A 94 -9.01 13.57 11.74
C THR A 94 -9.69 12.22 11.66
N TYR A 95 -9.38 11.51 10.58
CA TYR A 95 -9.88 10.18 10.29
C TYR A 95 -8.72 9.22 10.03
N THR A 96 -8.85 7.98 10.47
CA THR A 96 -7.90 6.91 10.24
C THR A 96 -8.56 5.82 9.40
N VAL A 97 -7.97 5.54 8.24
CA VAL A 97 -8.34 4.41 7.39
C VAL A 97 -7.50 3.23 7.79
N ASN A 98 -8.14 2.15 8.25
CA ASN A 98 -7.46 0.89 8.52
C ASN A 98 -7.70 -0.06 7.34
N TRP A 99 -6.68 -0.84 6.98
CA TRP A 99 -6.77 -1.81 5.90
C TRP A 99 -6.19 -3.17 6.28
N ARG A 100 -6.73 -4.22 5.68
CA ARG A 100 -6.21 -5.59 5.71
C ARG A 100 -6.30 -6.17 4.31
N THR A 101 -5.26 -6.87 3.85
CA THR A 101 -5.25 -7.55 2.54
C THR A 101 -4.13 -8.61 2.49
N ALA A 102 -3.96 -9.30 1.36
CA ALA A 102 -2.80 -10.12 1.03
C ALA A 102 -2.48 -9.92 -0.46
N GLY A 103 -1.21 -10.09 -0.81
CA GLY A 103 -0.75 -10.17 -2.19
C GLY A 103 -0.68 -11.63 -2.67
N ASP A 104 0.10 -11.85 -3.73
CA ASP A 104 0.20 -13.16 -4.41
C ASP A 104 0.79 -14.27 -3.52
N ASP A 105 1.51 -13.92 -2.46
CA ASP A 105 2.13 -14.86 -1.53
C ASP A 105 1.18 -15.35 -0.42
N GLY A 106 -0.04 -14.80 -0.37
CA GLY A 106 -1.07 -15.17 0.59
C GLY A 106 -0.83 -14.67 2.03
N HIS A 107 0.25 -13.94 2.29
CA HIS A 107 0.49 -13.39 3.63
C HIS A 107 -0.43 -12.21 3.89
N THR A 108 -1.25 -12.33 4.95
CA THR A 108 -2.11 -11.23 5.37
C THR A 108 -1.27 -10.08 5.95
N GLN A 109 -1.41 -8.91 5.33
CA GLN A 109 -0.85 -7.65 5.79
C GLN A 109 -1.95 -6.72 6.31
N ARG A 110 -1.56 -5.82 7.20
CA ARG A 110 -2.41 -4.79 7.80
C ARG A 110 -1.63 -3.49 7.86
N GLY A 111 -2.35 -2.39 7.86
CA GLY A 111 -1.80 -1.07 8.14
C GLY A 111 -2.90 -0.04 8.17
N ASP A 112 -2.49 1.22 8.21
CA ASP A 112 -3.39 2.35 8.30
C ASP A 112 -2.75 3.60 7.67
N PHE A 113 -3.58 4.61 7.43
CA PHE A 113 -3.15 5.98 7.18
C PHE A 113 -4.23 6.94 7.69
N SER A 114 -3.83 8.19 7.97
CA SER A 114 -4.76 9.22 8.41
C SER A 114 -4.92 10.35 7.40
N PHE A 115 -6.03 11.07 7.48
CA PHE A 115 -6.25 12.35 6.80
C PHE A 115 -7.15 13.24 7.67
N THR A 116 -7.14 14.55 7.42
CA THR A 116 -7.94 15.53 8.17
C THR A 116 -8.88 16.29 7.25
N VAL A 117 -10.16 16.35 7.59
CA VAL A 117 -11.13 17.26 6.96
C VAL A 117 -11.11 18.59 7.71
N ARG A 118 -10.89 19.70 7.00
CA ARG A 118 -10.87 21.04 7.60
C ARG A 118 -12.27 21.43 8.10
N ALA A 119 -12.32 22.26 9.15
CA ALA A 119 -13.54 22.99 9.50
C ALA A 119 -13.97 23.90 8.34
N ALA A 120 -15.28 24.00 8.12
CA ALA A 120 -15.82 25.07 7.29
C ALA A 120 -15.59 26.40 8.02
N ASP A 121 -15.05 27.39 7.31
CA ASP A 121 -14.90 28.77 7.80
C ASP A 121 -16.25 29.50 7.87
#